data_AF-R7US97-F1
#
_entry.id   AF-R7US97-F1
#
_cell.length_a   1.000
_cell.length_b   1.000
_cell.length_c   1.000
_cell.angle_alpha   90.00
_cell.angle_beta   90.00
_cell.angle_gamma   90.00
#
_symmetry.space_group_name_H-M   'P 1'
#
loop_
_entity.id
_entity.type
_entity.pdbx_description
1 polymer ?
#
loop_
_entity_poly.entity_id
_entity_poly.type
_entity_poly.pdbx_seq_one_letter_code
_entity_poly.pdbx_strand_id
1 'polypeptide(L)'
;MLHNSISDINDCLGESDVNYDKDCHECINTIGSYTCRCDHGYELHPNGTSCRDKNECLGESDVDYDKDCHECINSVGSYTCRCDHGYELLPSETSCAGQLSEYD
;
A
#
# COMPACT_ATOMS: atom_id res chain seq x y z
N MET A 1 -36.23 -10.21 -6.65
CA MET A 1 -36.03 -9.91 -8.07
C MET A 1 -34.76 -10.65 -8.49
N LEU A 2 -34.92 -11.80 -9.14
CA LEU A 2 -33.81 -12.64 -9.61
C LEU A 2 -33.37 -12.09 -10.97
N HIS A 3 -32.16 -11.52 -11.07
CA HIS A 3 -31.60 -11.19 -12.37
C HIS A 3 -30.99 -12.46 -12.98
N ASN A 4 -31.75 -12.98 -13.94
CA ASN A 4 -31.40 -13.99 -14.92
C ASN A 4 -30.03 -13.64 -15.58
N SER A 5 -28.99 -14.47 -15.40
CA SER A 5 -27.66 -14.26 -16.00
C SER A 5 -27.70 -14.25 -17.53
N ILE A 6 -26.74 -13.59 -18.19
CA ILE A 6 -25.91 -14.17 -19.29
C ILE A 6 -24.69 -13.28 -19.65
N SER A 7 -24.63 -12.01 -19.28
CA SER A 7 -23.37 -11.24 -19.33
C SER A 7 -23.26 -10.32 -18.13
N ASP A 8 -22.39 -10.67 -17.20
CA ASP A 8 -21.88 -9.73 -16.21
C ASP A 8 -21.30 -8.52 -16.96
N ILE A 9 -21.73 -7.31 -16.61
CA ILE A 9 -21.16 -6.12 -17.21
C ILE A 9 -19.74 -6.02 -16.67
N ASN A 10 -18.75 -6.03 -17.56
CA ASN A 10 -17.38 -5.92 -17.11
C ASN A 10 -17.12 -4.47 -16.71
N ASP A 11 -17.28 -4.20 -15.42
CA ASP A 11 -17.01 -2.90 -14.82
C ASP A 11 -15.54 -2.48 -14.97
N CYS A 12 -14.65 -3.39 -15.42
CA CYS A 12 -13.24 -3.14 -15.80
C CYS A 12 -13.02 -2.79 -17.30
N LEU A 13 -14.07 -2.68 -18.13
CA LEU A 13 -13.96 -2.30 -19.55
C LEU A 13 -14.53 -0.90 -19.91
N GLY A 14 -14.98 -0.10 -18.93
CA GLY A 14 -15.20 1.34 -19.12
C GLY A 14 -16.21 1.75 -20.19
N GLU A 15 -17.41 1.17 -20.19
CA GLU A 15 -18.52 1.63 -21.03
C GLU A 15 -19.45 2.51 -20.17
N SER A 16 -19.52 3.81 -20.48
CA SER A 16 -20.34 4.88 -19.84
C SER A 16 -19.75 5.51 -18.57
N ASP A 17 -19.24 6.75 -18.68
CA ASP A 17 -19.11 7.85 -17.70
C ASP A 17 -18.69 7.59 -16.22
N VAL A 18 -18.40 6.35 -15.85
CA VAL A 18 -17.79 5.95 -14.59
C VAL A 18 -16.30 5.95 -14.86
N ASN A 19 -15.69 7.12 -14.67
CA ASN A 19 -14.24 7.22 -14.54
C ASN A 19 -13.84 6.15 -13.52
N TYR A 20 -13.02 5.17 -13.91
CA TYR A 20 -12.32 4.31 -12.96
C TYR A 20 -11.89 5.20 -11.81
N ASP A 21 -12.22 4.79 -10.59
CA ASP A 21 -11.64 5.45 -9.43
C ASP A 21 -10.13 5.45 -9.70
N LYS A 22 -9.55 6.63 -9.91
CA LYS A 22 -8.16 6.80 -10.40
C LYS A 22 -7.15 6.08 -9.50
N ASP A 23 -7.63 5.71 -8.33
CA ASP A 23 -6.93 5.12 -7.23
C ASP A 23 -7.02 3.57 -7.25
N CYS A 24 -7.60 2.93 -8.27
CA CYS A 24 -7.56 1.47 -8.46
C CYS A 24 -6.38 1.06 -9.36
N HIS A 25 -5.41 0.30 -8.83
CA HIS A 25 -4.23 -0.14 -9.59
C HIS A 25 -4.55 -1.27 -10.58
N GLU A 26 -5.28 -2.30 -10.15
CA GLU A 26 -5.75 -3.36 -11.02
C GLU A 26 -7.22 -3.70 -10.73
N CYS A 27 -8.08 -3.50 -11.72
CA CYS A 27 -9.50 -3.83 -11.64
C CYS A 27 -9.73 -5.33 -11.90
N ILE A 28 -10.49 -5.98 -11.02
CA ILE A 28 -10.91 -7.37 -11.12
C ILE A 28 -12.43 -7.41 -11.17
N ASN A 29 -12.97 -7.83 -12.30
CA ASN A 29 -14.41 -7.94 -12.50
C ASN A 29 -14.99 -9.13 -11.71
N THR A 30 -16.13 -8.94 -11.06
CA THR A 30 -16.82 -9.94 -10.25
C THR A 30 -18.30 -9.98 -10.59
N ILE A 31 -18.99 -11.08 -10.30
CA ILE A 31 -20.42 -11.17 -10.64
C ILE A 31 -21.20 -10.09 -9.86
N GLY A 32 -21.70 -9.08 -10.58
CA GLY A 32 -22.49 -7.98 -10.03
C GLY A 32 -21.71 -6.79 -9.45
N SER A 33 -20.37 -6.73 -9.61
CA SER A 33 -19.51 -5.58 -9.19
C SER A 33 -18.08 -5.75 -9.73
N TYR A 34 -17.15 -4.89 -9.31
CA TYR A 34 -15.71 -5.14 -9.37
C TYR A 34 -15.06 -5.07 -7.98
N THR A 35 -13.80 -5.50 -7.91
CA THR A 35 -12.88 -5.25 -6.80
C THR A 35 -11.53 -4.78 -7.34
N CYS A 36 -10.69 -4.20 -6.49
CA CYS A 36 -9.34 -3.79 -6.86
C CYS A 36 -8.28 -4.70 -6.23
N ARG A 37 -7.19 -4.92 -6.97
CA ARG A 37 -5.91 -5.39 -6.44
C ARG A 37 -4.96 -4.20 -6.38
N CYS A 38 -4.27 -4.07 -5.25
CA CYS A 38 -3.39 -2.95 -4.96
C CYS A 38 -1.93 -3.37 -5.07
N ASP A 39 -1.13 -2.52 -5.70
CA ASP A 39 0.33 -2.62 -5.72
C ASP A 39 0.96 -2.62 -4.32
N HIS A 40 2.22 -3.02 -4.25
CA HIS A 40 3.01 -2.98 -3.01
C HIS A 40 3.03 -1.57 -2.39
N GLY A 41 2.90 -1.49 -1.06
CA GLY A 41 2.80 -0.22 -0.33
C GLY A 41 1.38 0.37 -0.32
N TYR A 42 0.38 -0.35 -0.84
CA TYR A 42 -1.02 0.04 -0.82
C TYR A 42 -1.90 -1.07 -0.27
N GLU A 43 -3.03 -0.68 0.28
CA GLU A 43 -4.06 -1.59 0.77
C GLU A 43 -5.42 -1.28 0.16
N LEU A 44 -6.27 -2.30 0.07
CA LEU A 44 -7.62 -2.16 -0.44
C LEU A 44 -8.42 -1.28 0.51
N HIS A 45 -8.97 -0.18 -0.01
CA HIS A 45 -9.86 0.68 0.75
C HIS A 45 -11.09 -0.15 1.20
N PRO A 46 -11.71 0.12 2.38
CA PRO A 46 -12.84 -0.67 2.87
C PRO A 46 -14.07 -0.75 1.95
N ASN A 47 -14.16 0.12 0.93
CA ASN A 47 -15.19 0.08 -0.11
C ASN A 47 -14.93 -1.01 -1.17
N GLY A 48 -13.76 -1.68 -1.14
CA GLY A 48 -13.35 -2.72 -2.07
C GLY A 48 -12.98 -2.25 -3.48
N THR A 49 -13.00 -0.94 -3.74
CA THR A 49 -13.05 -0.38 -5.11
C THR A 49 -11.97 0.67 -5.40
N SER A 50 -11.08 0.92 -4.43
CA SER A 50 -9.89 1.75 -4.61
C SER A 50 -8.75 1.28 -3.71
N CYS A 51 -7.53 1.68 -4.06
CA CYS A 51 -6.33 1.46 -3.27
C CYS A 51 -5.97 2.74 -2.53
N ARG A 52 -5.54 2.59 -1.28
CA ARG A 52 -4.98 3.68 -0.51
C ARG A 52 -3.59 3.31 -0.05
N ASP A 53 -2.77 4.33 0.13
CA ASP A 53 -1.45 4.19 0.75
C ASP A 53 -1.55 3.40 2.05
N LYS A 54 -0.75 2.35 2.18
CA LYS A 54 -0.66 1.57 3.41
C LYS A 54 0.30 2.33 4.31
N ASN A 55 -0.17 2.80 5.47
CA ASN A 55 0.72 3.46 6.41
C ASN A 55 1.45 2.42 7.27
N GLU A 56 2.67 2.06 6.88
CA GLU A 56 3.46 1.07 7.61
C GLU A 56 3.79 1.52 9.04
N CYS A 57 3.87 2.83 9.29
CA CYS A 57 4.19 3.38 10.61
C CYS A 57 3.03 3.26 11.63
N LEU A 58 1.83 2.89 11.20
CA LEU A 58 0.70 2.60 12.10
C LEU A 58 0.63 1.12 12.51
N GLY A 59 1.48 0.26 11.93
CA GLY A 59 1.58 -1.15 12.28
C GLY A 59 2.25 -1.38 13.64
N GLU A 60 2.19 -2.61 14.14
CA GLU A 60 3.07 -3.02 15.23
C GLU A 60 4.51 -3.12 14.70
N SER A 61 5.46 -2.56 15.44
CA SER A 61 6.81 -2.11 15.02
C SER A 61 7.75 -3.13 14.38
N ASP A 62 7.30 -4.37 14.14
CA ASP A 62 8.12 -5.46 13.61
C ASP A 62 7.48 -6.21 12.42
N VAL A 63 6.26 -5.84 12.01
CA VAL A 63 5.53 -6.55 10.94
C VAL A 63 5.48 -5.74 9.64
N ASP A 64 5.34 -4.41 9.77
CA ASP A 64 5.02 -3.55 8.63
C ASP A 64 6.19 -2.65 8.19
N TYR A 65 7.18 -2.39 9.04
CA TYR A 65 8.41 -1.66 8.69
C TYR A 65 9.64 -2.28 9.37
N ASP A 66 10.84 -1.92 8.88
CA ASP A 66 12.11 -2.47 9.35
C ASP A 66 12.39 -2.09 10.82
N LYS A 67 12.73 -3.08 11.64
CA LYS A 67 13.09 -2.90 13.06
C LYS A 67 14.28 -1.96 13.29
N ASP A 68 15.16 -1.82 12.30
CA ASP A 68 16.34 -0.96 12.36
C ASP A 68 15.98 0.48 11.88
N CYS A 69 14.69 0.77 11.69
CA CYS A 69 14.15 2.12 11.51
C CYS A 69 13.91 2.78 12.88
N HIS A 70 14.73 3.78 13.25
CA HIS A 70 14.57 4.46 14.55
C HIS A 70 13.29 5.29 14.64
N GLU A 71 12.96 6.02 13.57
CA GLU A 71 11.70 6.75 13.46
C GLU A 71 11.11 6.59 12.06
N CYS A 72 9.97 5.91 11.99
CA CYS A 72 9.23 5.68 10.76
C CYS A 72 8.50 6.96 10.29
N ILE A 73 8.63 7.26 9.00
CA ILE A 73 7.97 8.38 8.33
C ILE A 73 7.22 7.83 7.12
N ASN A 74 5.89 7.89 7.16
CA ASN A 74 5.06 7.43 6.07
C ASN A 74 5.27 8.26 4.79
N SER A 75 5.31 7.60 3.64
CA SER A 75 5.40 8.25 2.32
C SER A 75 4.41 7.60 1.36
N VAL A 76 4.22 8.14 0.16
CA VAL A 76 3.26 7.54 -0.78
C VAL A 76 3.86 6.30 -1.44
N GLY A 77 3.26 5.14 -1.20
CA GLY A 77 3.63 3.83 -1.72
C GLY A 77 4.78 3.13 -0.98
N SER A 78 5.23 3.68 0.15
CA SER A 78 6.31 3.14 0.99
C SER A 78 6.41 3.97 2.29
N TYR A 79 7.44 3.71 3.07
CA TYR A 79 7.89 4.59 4.15
C TYR A 79 9.38 4.95 3.98
N THR A 80 9.84 5.93 4.77
CA THR A 80 11.26 6.22 4.98
C THR A 80 11.58 6.31 6.47
N CYS A 81 12.87 6.33 6.81
CA CYS A 81 13.34 6.37 8.19
C CYS A 81 14.16 7.61 8.48
N ARG A 82 13.95 8.17 9.68
CA ARG A 82 14.90 9.10 10.28
C ARG A 82 15.80 8.34 11.26
N CYS A 83 17.11 8.50 11.09
CA CYS A 83 18.11 7.81 11.90
C CYS A 83 18.58 8.68 13.06
N ASP A 84 18.79 8.04 14.21
CA ASP A 84 19.40 8.66 15.39
C ASP A 84 20.86 9.06 15.14
N HIS A 85 21.38 9.94 16.00
CA HIS A 85 22.74 10.44 15.89
C HIS A 85 23.78 9.30 15.89
N GLY A 86 24.67 9.28 14.89
CA GLY A 86 25.69 8.25 14.71
C GLY A 86 25.26 7.09 13.80
N TYR A 87 24.02 7.10 13.32
CA TYR A 87 23.50 6.15 12.34
C TYR A 87 23.22 6.85 11.01
N GLU A 88 23.31 6.08 9.92
CA GLU A 88 23.08 6.56 8.56
C GLU A 88 21.89 5.83 7.93
N LEU A 89 21.16 6.54 7.08
CA LEU A 89 20.08 5.95 6.28
C LEU A 89 20.69 5.05 5.20
N LEU A 90 20.26 3.79 5.15
CA LEU A 90 20.71 2.86 4.12
C LEU A 90 20.17 3.24 2.73
N PRO A 91 20.78 2.76 1.63
CA PRO A 91 20.26 2.96 0.28
C PRO A 91 18.86 2.39 0.04
N SER A 92 18.35 1.53 0.93
CA SER A 92 16.95 1.08 0.91
C SER A 92 15.98 2.19 1.31
N GLU A 93 16.46 3.26 1.95
CA GLU A 93 15.70 4.37 2.54
C GLU A 93 14.73 3.97 3.67
N THR A 94 14.69 2.68 4.02
CA THR A 94 13.73 2.06 4.93
C THR A 94 14.36 1.53 6.21
N SER A 95 15.67 1.69 6.39
CA SER A 95 16.41 1.11 7.53
C SER A 95 17.64 1.97 7.84
N CYS A 96 18.04 2.03 9.10
CA CYS A 96 19.26 2.71 9.53
C CYS A 96 20.37 1.70 9.81
N ALA A 97 21.61 2.06 9.47
CA ALA A 97 22.79 1.29 9.85
C ALA A 97 23.95 2.23 10.18
N GLY A 98 24.81 1.80 11.10
CA GLY A 98 25.86 2.64 11.64
C GLY A 98 26.36 2.10 12.96
N GLN A 99 27.41 2.72 13.49
CA GLN A 99 28.23 2.05 14.48
C GLN A 99 27.68 2.16 15.91
N LEU A 100 27.55 0.99 16.54
CA LEU A 100 28.05 0.79 17.90
C LEU A 100 29.52 1.23 17.93
N SER A 101 29.82 2.47 18.31
CA SER A 101 31.17 2.89 18.70
C SER A 101 31.19 3.32 20.16
N GLU A 102 31.00 2.37 21.06
CA GLU A 102 31.41 2.51 22.45
C GLU A 102 32.25 1.26 22.78
N TYR A 103 33.53 1.32 22.41
CA TYR A 103 34.62 0.42 22.84
C TYR A 103 34.54 -1.07 22.44
N ASP A 104 35.49 -1.51 21.61
CA ASP A 104 36.09 -2.85 21.68
C ASP A 104 37.61 -2.73 21.48
#